data_AF-A0A8J3TWN9-F1
#
_entry.id   AF-A0A8J3TWN9-F1
#
_cell.length_a   1.000
_cell.length_b   1.000
_cell.length_c   1.000
_cell.angle_alpha   90.00
_cell.angle_beta   90.00
_cell.angle_gamma   90.00
#
_symmetry.space_group_name_H-M   'P 1'
#
loop_
_entity.id
_entity.type
_entity.pdbx_description
1 polymer ?
#
loop_
_entity_poly.entity_id
_entity_poly.type
_entity_poly.pdbx_seq_one_letter_code
_entity_poly.pdbx_strand_id
1 'polypeptide(L)'
;MIHVSMAAMGMYNRLRLPAPIECPACGVRERWWAQFRFGPLALTNYEVGEPIDWAAGGRKEGRRGLERVLIQGTLEECPNCRADLGPEHEIFTIEVRGDVFVSAVEDTSGDGYWLEFWRAVDD
;
A
#
# COMPACT_ATOMS: atom_id res chain seq x y z
N MET A 1 -14.31 -20.11 -11.51
CA MET A 1 -13.30 -19.04 -11.54
C MET A 1 -13.21 -18.54 -10.10
N ILE A 2 -12.22 -19.01 -9.36
CA ILE A 2 -12.09 -18.72 -7.93
C ILE A 2 -11.59 -17.28 -7.86
N HIS A 3 -12.48 -16.35 -7.52
CA HIS A 3 -12.09 -15.06 -6.98
C HIS A 3 -11.35 -15.37 -5.68
N VAL A 4 -10.03 -15.46 -5.76
CA VAL A 4 -9.21 -15.37 -4.56
C VAL A 4 -9.32 -13.91 -4.16
N SER A 5 -10.36 -13.58 -3.39
CA SER A 5 -10.32 -12.41 -2.54
C SER A 5 -9.12 -12.66 -1.63
N MET A 6 -7.98 -12.05 -1.95
CA MET A 6 -6.82 -11.98 -1.07
C MET A 6 -7.18 -11.07 0.11
N ALA A 7 -8.21 -11.43 0.86
CA ALA A 7 -8.30 -11.12 2.27
C ALA A 7 -7.10 -11.80 2.92
N ALA A 8 -5.97 -11.08 2.90
CA ALA A 8 -4.72 -11.49 3.46
C ALA A 8 -4.94 -11.93 4.92
N MET A 9 -4.70 -13.21 5.22
CA MET A 9 -4.67 -13.71 6.60
C MET A 9 -3.35 -13.28 7.30
N GLY A 10 -3.06 -11.97 7.29
CA GLY A 10 -1.87 -11.37 7.89
C GLY A 10 -2.13 -9.92 8.28
N MET A 11 -1.47 -9.44 9.35
CA MET A 11 -1.52 -8.01 9.71
C MET A 11 -0.84 -7.17 8.63
N TYR A 12 -1.40 -6.01 8.33
CA TYR A 12 -0.91 -5.05 7.34
C TYR A 12 -0.89 -3.65 7.93
N ASN A 13 -0.33 -2.69 7.20
CA ASN A 13 -0.50 -1.26 7.44
C ASN A 13 -1.28 -0.65 6.27
N ARG A 14 -1.79 0.58 6.44
CA ARG A 14 -2.50 1.31 5.39
C ARG A 14 -1.81 2.63 5.12
N LEU A 15 -1.66 2.98 3.85
CA LEU A 15 -1.22 4.31 3.42
C LEU A 15 -2.39 4.98 2.70
N ARG A 16 -2.73 6.21 3.11
CA ARG A 16 -3.71 7.00 2.38
C ARG A 16 -3.09 7.45 1.06
N LEU A 17 -3.79 7.22 -0.05
CA LEU A 17 -3.31 7.68 -1.35
C LEU A 17 -3.26 9.21 -1.38
N PRO A 18 -2.19 9.81 -1.94
CA PRO A 18 -2.03 11.26 -1.92
C PRO A 18 -3.06 11.97 -2.80
N ALA A 19 -3.44 11.37 -3.93
CA ALA A 19 -4.44 11.89 -4.84
C ALA A 19 -5.81 11.19 -4.66
N PRO A 20 -6.93 11.93 -4.74
CA PRO A 20 -8.24 11.32 -4.68
C PRO A 20 -8.60 10.61 -5.99
N ILE A 21 -9.25 9.47 -5.87
CA ILE A 21 -9.77 8.64 -6.97
C ILE A 21 -11.29 8.78 -7.03
N GLU A 22 -11.83 8.94 -8.22
CA GLU A 22 -13.28 8.91 -8.46
C GLU A 22 -13.76 7.46 -8.56
N CYS A 23 -14.74 7.08 -7.75
CA CYS A 23 -15.32 5.75 -7.79
C CYS A 23 -16.31 5.64 -8.96
N PRO A 24 -16.11 4.73 -9.94
CA PRO A 24 -17.04 4.57 -11.06
C PRO A 24 -18.42 4.05 -10.62
N ALA A 25 -18.51 3.38 -9.46
CA ALA A 25 -19.76 2.83 -8.96
C ALA A 25 -20.65 3.85 -8.24
N CYS A 26 -20.08 4.84 -7.56
CA CYS A 26 -20.86 5.83 -6.79
C CYS A 26 -20.59 7.30 -7.14
N GLY A 27 -19.64 7.58 -8.03
CA GLY A 27 -19.27 8.93 -8.47
C GLY A 27 -18.54 9.79 -7.42
N VAL A 28 -18.30 9.28 -6.22
CA VAL A 28 -17.60 10.02 -5.16
C VAL A 28 -16.10 10.04 -5.45
N ARG A 29 -15.50 11.23 -5.33
CA ARG A 29 -14.06 11.45 -5.42
C ARG A 29 -13.47 11.64 -4.02
N GLU A 30 -12.66 10.69 -3.59
CA GLU A 30 -12.11 10.62 -2.22
C GLU A 30 -10.69 10.03 -2.25
N ARG A 31 -9.91 10.20 -1.19
CA ARG A 31 -8.61 9.52 -1.06
C ARG A 31 -8.80 8.08 -0.56
N TRP A 32 -8.39 7.11 -1.36
CA TRP A 32 -8.50 5.68 -1.02
C TRP A 32 -7.32 5.22 -0.17
N TRP A 33 -7.37 3.98 0.31
CA TRP A 33 -6.31 3.36 1.09
C TRP A 33 -5.61 2.28 0.27
N ALA A 34 -4.30 2.16 0.42
CA ALA A 34 -3.55 0.98 -0.01
C ALA A 34 -3.04 0.23 1.23
N GLN A 35 -3.32 -1.07 1.32
CA GLN A 35 -2.77 -1.97 2.32
C GLN A 35 -1.37 -2.40 1.91
N PHE A 36 -0.40 -2.38 2.82
CA PHE A 36 0.97 -2.76 2.51
C PHE A 36 1.64 -3.50 3.67
N ARG A 37 2.76 -4.16 3.36
CA ARG A 37 3.55 -4.95 4.32
C ARG A 37 4.99 -4.48 4.35
N PHE A 38 5.28 -3.55 5.25
CA PHE A 38 6.62 -3.07 5.56
C PHE A 38 6.62 -2.35 6.92
N GLY A 39 7.73 -2.44 7.65
CA GLY A 39 7.82 -1.96 9.03
C GLY A 39 7.11 -2.90 10.01
N PRO A 40 6.73 -2.40 11.20
CA PRO A 40 5.89 -3.15 12.12
C PRO A 40 4.45 -3.24 11.61
N LEU A 41 3.93 -4.46 11.49
CA LEU A 41 2.58 -4.74 11.00
C LEU A 41 1.59 -4.65 12.14
N ALA A 42 1.03 -3.46 12.34
CA ALA A 42 0.22 -3.10 13.52
C ALA A 42 -1.15 -2.48 13.16
N LEU A 43 -1.61 -2.61 11.91
CA LEU A 43 -2.82 -1.96 11.40
C LEU A 43 -2.75 -0.43 11.50
N THR A 44 -1.54 0.12 11.38
CA THR A 44 -1.30 1.56 11.43
C THR A 44 -1.74 2.21 10.13
N ASN A 45 -2.38 3.37 10.25
CA ASN A 45 -2.71 4.24 9.13
C ASN A 45 -1.64 5.32 9.00
N TYR A 46 -1.09 5.45 7.80
CA TYR A 46 -0.09 6.46 7.45
C TYR A 46 -0.62 7.41 6.38
N GLU A 47 -0.01 8.57 6.30
CA GLU A 47 -0.12 9.54 5.21
C GLU A 47 1.26 9.74 4.55
N VAL A 48 1.29 10.22 3.31
CA VAL A 48 2.53 10.61 2.64
C VAL A 48 3.18 11.76 3.42
N GLY A 49 4.49 11.67 3.65
CA GLY A 49 5.28 12.58 4.47
C GLY A 49 5.51 12.08 5.90
N GLU A 50 4.81 11.04 6.34
CA GLU A 50 5.02 10.46 7.67
C GLU A 50 6.18 9.47 7.70
N PRO A 51 6.92 9.39 8.82
CA PRO A 51 7.92 8.37 9.03
C PRO A 51 7.28 7.04 9.42
N ILE A 52 7.96 5.93 9.09
CA ILE A 52 7.61 4.60 9.59
C ILE A 52 7.83 4.55 11.10
N ASP A 53 6.80 4.19 11.85
CA ASP A 53 6.92 3.95 13.27
C ASP A 53 7.50 2.55 13.55
N TRP A 54 8.83 2.47 13.57
CA TRP A 54 9.57 1.24 13.91
C TRP A 54 9.43 0.80 15.38
N ALA A 55 8.86 1.65 16.25
CA ALA A 55 8.61 1.34 17.65
C ALA A 55 7.23 0.67 17.87
N ALA A 56 6.33 0.75 16.88
CA ALA A 56 5.07 0.05 16.91
C ALA A 56 5.27 -1.47 17.12
N GLY A 57 4.32 -2.08 17.82
CA GLY A 57 4.31 -3.53 18.09
C GLY A 57 4.04 -4.37 16.83
N GLY A 58 3.97 -5.68 17.01
CA GLY A 58 3.62 -6.62 15.93
C GLY A 58 4.81 -7.25 15.21
N ARG A 59 4.52 -8.07 14.20
CA ARG A 59 5.53 -8.69 13.34
C ARG A 59 6.21 -7.60 12.52
N LYS A 60 7.53 -7.65 12.42
CA LYS A 60 8.31 -6.72 11.60
C LYS A 60 8.61 -7.34 10.25
N GLU A 61 8.39 -6.57 9.18
CA GLU A 61 8.82 -6.88 7.81
C GLU A 61 9.68 -5.74 7.27
N GLY A 62 10.65 -6.05 6.41
CA GLY A 62 11.61 -5.05 5.95
C GLY A 62 12.79 -4.82 6.89
N ARG A 63 13.55 -3.75 6.62
CA ARG A 63 14.71 -3.32 7.41
C ARG A 63 14.69 -1.80 7.57
N ARG A 64 15.10 -1.33 8.74
CA ARG A 64 15.23 0.10 9.05
C ARG A 64 16.49 0.70 8.41
N GLY A 65 16.43 1.99 8.07
CA GLY A 65 17.61 2.76 7.65
C GLY A 65 18.08 2.46 6.23
N LEU A 66 17.20 1.89 5.40
CA LEU A 66 17.42 1.79 3.96
C LEU A 66 17.23 3.17 3.34
N GLU A 67 18.12 3.55 2.42
CA GLU A 67 18.06 4.86 1.76
C GLU A 67 16.79 5.01 0.92
N ARG A 68 16.48 3.98 0.13
CA ARG A 68 15.30 3.93 -0.73
C ARG A 68 14.70 2.53 -0.80
N VAL A 69 13.38 2.47 -0.62
CA VAL A 69 12.60 1.23 -0.66
C VAL A 69 11.37 1.45 -1.51
N LEU A 70 11.06 0.47 -2.37
CA LEU A 70 9.76 0.35 -3.01
C LEU A 70 8.97 -0.75 -2.32
N ILE A 71 7.70 -0.49 -2.03
CA ILE A 71 6.78 -1.39 -1.36
C ILE A 71 5.57 -1.55 -2.28
N GLN A 72 5.10 -2.77 -2.48
CA GLN A 72 3.82 -3.02 -3.12
C GLN A 72 2.71 -2.96 -2.09
N GLY A 73 1.74 -2.11 -2.38
CA GLY A 73 0.46 -2.06 -1.71
C GLY A 73 -0.67 -2.59 -2.60
N THR A 74 -1.73 -3.05 -1.96
CA THR A 74 -2.99 -3.47 -2.58
C THR A 74 -4.07 -2.44 -2.27
N LEU A 75 -4.74 -1.93 -3.29
CA LEU A 75 -5.84 -0.97 -3.14
C LEU A 75 -6.98 -1.59 -2.32
N GLU A 76 -7.55 -0.82 -1.39
CA GLU A 76 -8.78 -1.19 -0.70
C GLU A 76 -10.01 -0.85 -1.54
N GLU A 77 -11.14 -1.48 -1.23
CA GLU A 77 -12.44 -1.08 -1.76
C GLU A 77 -12.76 0.41 -1.51
N CYS A 78 -13.64 0.98 -2.34
CA CYS A 78 -14.11 2.36 -2.21
C CYS A 78 -14.51 2.67 -0.76
N PRO A 79 -13.94 3.72 -0.14
CA PRO A 79 -14.29 4.09 1.24
C PRO A 79 -15.76 4.41 1.46
N ASN A 80 -16.48 4.81 0.39
CA ASN A 80 -17.88 5.21 0.44
C ASN A 80 -18.83 4.03 0.17
N CYS A 81 -18.72 3.37 -0.99
CA CYS A 81 -19.68 2.35 -1.42
C CYS A 81 -19.14 0.91 -1.41
N ARG A 82 -17.87 0.71 -1.02
CA ARG A 82 -17.20 -0.60 -0.99
C ARG A 82 -17.04 -1.30 -2.34
N ALA A 83 -17.27 -0.61 -3.46
CA ALA A 83 -16.96 -1.14 -4.77
C ALA A 83 -15.43 -1.18 -4.99
N ASP A 84 -14.96 -2.28 -5.58
CA ASP A 84 -13.59 -2.42 -6.05
C ASP A 84 -13.41 -1.81 -7.45
N LEU A 85 -12.19 -1.43 -7.82
CA LEU A 85 -11.89 -0.89 -9.16
C LEU A 85 -11.58 -1.98 -10.20
N GLY A 86 -11.31 -3.21 -9.77
CA GLY A 86 -10.88 -4.31 -10.61
C GLY A 86 -9.40 -4.64 -10.43
N PRO A 87 -8.98 -5.88 -10.80
CA PRO A 87 -7.61 -6.37 -10.65
C PRO A 87 -6.57 -5.53 -11.40
N GLU A 88 -6.97 -4.81 -12.44
CA GLU A 88 -6.09 -3.91 -13.21
C GLU A 88 -5.64 -2.68 -12.42
N HIS A 89 -6.40 -2.29 -11.39
CA HIS A 89 -6.16 -1.10 -10.55
C HIS A 89 -5.73 -1.49 -9.12
N GLU A 90 -5.42 -2.77 -8.90
CA GLU A 90 -5.25 -3.34 -7.57
C GLU A 90 -3.88 -2.99 -6.95
N ILE A 91 -2.82 -2.88 -7.76
CA ILE A 91 -1.44 -2.80 -7.25
C ILE A 91 -0.96 -1.34 -7.25
N PHE A 92 -0.37 -0.92 -6.13
CA PHE A 92 0.28 0.38 -5.97
C PHE A 92 1.74 0.19 -5.58
N THR A 93 2.64 0.98 -6.16
CA THR A 93 4.01 1.14 -5.68
C THR A 93 4.08 2.32 -4.73
N ILE A 94 4.45 2.03 -3.48
CA ILE A 94 4.72 2.99 -2.42
C ILE A 94 6.22 3.18 -2.31
N GLU A 95 6.70 4.41 -2.39
CA GLU A 95 8.11 4.72 -2.20
C GLU A 95 8.36 5.24 -0.80
N VAL A 96 9.42 4.73 -0.18
CA VAL A 96 9.96 5.18 1.10
C VAL A 96 11.40 5.63 0.90
N ARG A 97 11.75 6.81 1.43
CA ARG A 97 13.12 7.32 1.46
C ARG A 97 13.52 7.69 2.88
N GLY A 98 14.63 7.14 3.38
CA GLY A 98 15.10 7.40 4.74
C GLY A 98 14.02 7.19 5.80
N ASP A 99 13.28 6.07 5.71
CA ASP A 99 12.12 5.73 6.55
C ASP A 99 10.88 6.65 6.43
N VAL A 100 10.80 7.55 5.44
CA VAL A 100 9.63 8.42 5.21
C VAL A 100 8.85 7.98 3.97
N PHE A 101 7.53 7.87 4.06
CA PHE A 101 6.67 7.62 2.90
C PHE A 101 6.67 8.86 1.99
N VAL A 102 7.14 8.72 0.74
CA VAL A 102 7.28 9.88 -0.18
C VAL A 102 6.26 9.88 -1.32
N SER A 103 5.81 8.70 -1.76
CA SER A 103 4.82 8.62 -2.84
C SER A 103 4.05 7.29 -2.78
N ALA A 104 2.90 7.27 -3.43
CA ALA A 104 2.15 6.06 -3.75
C ALA A 104 1.52 6.25 -5.12
N VAL A 105 1.84 5.38 -6.07
CA VAL A 105 1.38 5.45 -7.46
C VAL A 105 0.87 4.08 -7.90
N GLU A 106 -0.12 4.06 -8.78
CA GLU A 106 -0.61 2.81 -9.37
C GLU A 106 0.53 2.12 -10.14
N ASP A 107 0.65 0.82 -9.97
CA ASP A 107 1.60 -0.01 -10.68
C ASP A 107 1.02 -0.45 -12.01
N THR A 108 1.45 0.22 -13.08
CA THR A 108 1.02 -0.08 -14.45
C THR A 108 2.02 -0.97 -15.20
N SER A 109 2.99 -1.59 -14.51
CA SER A 109 4.04 -2.40 -15.15
C SER A 109 3.51 -3.70 -15.75
N GLY A 110 2.48 -4.29 -15.13
CA GLY A 110 2.02 -5.64 -15.45
C GLY A 110 2.90 -6.77 -14.87
N ASP A 111 3.87 -6.43 -14.01
CA ASP A 111 4.80 -7.39 -13.41
C ASP A 111 4.15 -8.27 -12.32
N GLY A 112 2.97 -7.86 -11.84
CA GLY A 112 2.25 -8.54 -10.77
C GLY A 112 2.93 -8.41 -9.40
N TYR A 113 2.55 -9.29 -8.47
CA TYR A 113 3.02 -9.26 -7.09
C TYR A 113 4.48 -9.75 -6.94
N TRP A 114 5.31 -8.96 -6.26
CA TRP A 114 6.65 -9.30 -5.83
C TRP A 114 6.58 -10.28 -4.65
N LEU A 115 7.52 -11.22 -4.61
CA LEU A 115 7.57 -12.27 -3.58
C LEU A 115 7.63 -11.70 -2.15
N GLU A 116 8.41 -10.63 -1.96
CA GLU A 116 8.62 -10.01 -0.65
C GLU A 116 7.70 -8.82 -0.39
N PHE A 117 6.88 -8.40 -1.35
CA PHE A 117 6.07 -7.16 -1.32
C PHE A 117 6.87 -5.86 -1.13
N TRP A 118 8.20 -5.92 -1.09
CA TRP A 118 9.06 -4.75 -1.07
C TRP A 118 10.43 -5.10 -1.66
N ARG A 119 11.19 -4.08 -2.03
CA ARG A 119 12.58 -4.20 -2.48
C ARG A 119 13.37 -2.93 -2.11
N ALA A 120 14.59 -3.12 -1.63
CA ALA A 120 15.55 -2.03 -1.57
C ALA A 120 15.98 -1.68 -3.00
N VAL A 121 16.19 -0.40 -3.27
CA VAL A 121 16.65 0.07 -4.57
C VAL A 121 17.88 0.93 -4.33
N ASP A 122 18.98 0.58 -4.99
CA ASP A 122 20.17 1.43 -5.02
C ASP A 122 19.87 2.64 -5.93
N ASP A 123 20.29 3.83 -5.51
CA ASP A 123 20.16 5.06 -6.32
C ASP A 123 21.08 5.05 -7.55
#